data_AF-H9GDR9-F1
#
_entry.id   AF-H9GDR9-F1
#
_cell.length_a   1.000
_cell.length_b   1.000
_cell.length_c   1.000
_cell.angle_alpha   90.00
_cell.angle_beta   90.00
_cell.angle_gamma   90.00
#
_symmetry.space_group_name_H-M   'P 1'
#
loop_
_entity.id
_entity.type
_entity.pdbx_description
1 polymer ?
#
loop_
_entity_poly.entity_id
_entity_poly.type
_entity_poly.pdbx_seq_one_letter_code
_entity_poly.pdbx_strand_id
1 'polypeptide(L)'
;LLACAYGNIIHVDTTGASAETGKQEGLSYGGVPASEKNAERDLKNLEKYKTKIMNVSRKTGIDPALIAAIISRESHAGTLLKNGWGDHGNGFGLKQVKMLY
;
A
#
# COMPACT_ATOMS: atom_id res chain seq x y z
N LEU A 1 6.56 19.99 -0.88
CA LEU A 1 5.98 18.75 -1.42
C LEU A 1 5.99 18.83 -2.94
N LEU A 2 6.43 17.79 -3.65
CA LEU A 2 6.16 17.72 -5.10
C LEU A 2 4.63 17.61 -5.26
N ALA A 3 4.02 18.51 -6.00
CA ALA A 3 2.62 18.37 -6.36
C ALA A 3 2.47 17.13 -7.25
N CYS A 4 1.58 16.21 -6.86
CA CYS A 4 1.22 15.06 -7.67
C CYS A 4 0.54 15.55 -8.95
N ALA A 5 0.99 15.07 -10.12
CA ALA A 5 0.47 15.50 -11.42
C ALA A 5 -0.96 15.00 -11.70
N TYR A 6 -1.47 14.08 -10.88
CA TYR A 6 -2.74 13.37 -11.10
C TYR A 6 -3.82 13.69 -10.06
N GLY A 7 -3.55 14.61 -9.13
CA GLY A 7 -4.48 15.01 -8.08
C GLY A 7 -3.91 14.90 -6.67
N ASN A 8 -4.61 15.51 -5.70
CA ASN A 8 -4.23 15.52 -4.30
C ASN A 8 -5.05 14.49 -3.52
N ILE A 9 -4.37 13.51 -2.93
CA ILE A 9 -5.02 12.41 -2.17
C ILE A 9 -5.82 12.91 -0.95
N ILE A 10 -5.49 14.08 -0.41
CA ILE A 10 -6.20 14.67 0.75
C ILE A 10 -7.61 15.13 0.35
N HIS A 11 -7.87 15.35 -0.94
CA HIS A 11 -9.18 15.78 -1.45
C HIS A 11 -10.02 14.62 -2.00
N VAL A 12 -9.62 13.38 -1.72
CA VAL A 12 -10.36 12.19 -2.13
C VAL A 12 -11.09 11.64 -0.92
N ASP A 13 -12.42 11.71 -0.95
CA ASP A 13 -13.25 11.12 0.09
C ASP A 13 -13.09 9.59 0.12
N THR A 14 -13.05 9.02 1.32
CA THR A 14 -12.93 7.57 1.52
C THR A 14 -13.67 7.12 2.76
N THR A 15 -14.28 5.95 2.67
CA THR A 15 -14.84 5.25 3.83
C THR A 15 -13.82 4.34 4.51
N GLY A 16 -12.59 4.23 3.98
CA GLY A 16 -11.54 3.35 4.49
C GLY A 16 -11.80 1.86 4.26
N ALA A 17 -11.22 1.03 5.12
CA ALA A 17 -11.30 -0.42 5.01
C ALA A 17 -12.71 -0.93 5.31
N SER A 18 -13.15 -1.99 4.61
CA SER A 18 -14.39 -2.66 5.00
C SER A 18 -14.23 -3.40 6.33
N ALA A 19 -15.33 -3.83 6.94
CA ALA A 19 -15.28 -4.65 8.15
C ALA A 19 -14.56 -5.99 7.90
N GLU A 20 -14.70 -6.57 6.71
CA GLU A 20 -14.02 -7.80 6.29
C GLU A 20 -12.51 -7.60 6.25
N THR A 21 -12.03 -6.50 5.64
CA THR A 21 -10.60 -6.16 5.65
C THR A 21 -10.10 -5.91 7.07
N GLY A 22 -10.84 -5.17 7.89
CA GLY A 22 -10.50 -4.98 9.31
C GLY A 22 -10.35 -6.32 10.05
N LYS A 23 -11.29 -7.25 9.84
CA LYS A 23 -11.26 -8.58 10.45
C LYS A 23 -10.07 -9.43 9.99
N GLN A 24 -9.72 -9.40 8.71
CA GLN A 24 -8.53 -10.08 8.17
C GLN A 24 -7.24 -9.63 8.85
N GLU A 25 -7.23 -8.39 9.33
CA GLU A 25 -6.10 -7.75 10.03
C GLU A 25 -6.19 -7.90 11.55
N GLY A 26 -7.16 -8.67 12.05
CA GLY A 26 -7.39 -8.87 13.48
C GLY A 26 -7.94 -7.63 14.19
N LEU A 27 -8.61 -6.72 13.47
CA LEU A 27 -9.33 -5.58 14.04
C LEU A 27 -10.82 -5.92 14.19
N SER A 28 -11.46 -5.40 15.23
CA SER A 28 -12.91 -5.53 15.46
C SER A 28 -13.74 -4.45 14.75
N TYR A 29 -13.09 -3.59 13.97
CA TYR A 29 -13.69 -2.44 13.31
C TYR A 29 -13.17 -2.30 11.87
N GLY A 30 -13.97 -1.68 11.01
CA GLY A 30 -13.56 -1.19 9.70
C GLY A 30 -13.39 0.33 9.69
N GLY A 31 -13.62 0.95 8.55
CA GLY A 31 -13.55 2.40 8.37
C GLY A 31 -12.14 2.92 8.12
N VAL A 32 -12.03 4.26 8.08
CA VAL A 32 -10.75 4.98 8.04
C VAL A 32 -9.81 4.58 9.18
N PRO A 33 -10.26 4.42 10.44
CA PRO A 33 -9.36 4.02 11.53
C PRO A 33 -8.68 2.67 11.30
N ALA A 34 -9.38 1.71 10.66
CA ALA A 34 -8.78 0.42 10.34
C ALA A 34 -7.70 0.54 9.27
N SER A 35 -7.93 1.34 8.22
CA SER A 35 -6.92 1.64 7.20
C SER A 35 -5.68 2.30 7.79
N GLU A 36 -5.86 3.30 8.65
CA GLU A 36 -4.76 3.99 9.32
C GLU A 36 -3.97 3.03 10.21
N LYS A 37 -4.66 2.15 10.96
CA LYS A 37 -3.99 1.17 11.82
C LYS A 37 -3.17 0.16 11.02
N ASN A 38 -3.67 -0.28 9.88
CA ASN A 38 -2.93 -1.18 8.99
C ASN A 38 -1.68 -0.48 8.42
N ALA A 39 -1.83 0.76 7.94
CA ALA A 39 -0.72 1.55 7.44
C ALA A 39 0.35 1.81 8.52
N GLU A 40 -0.06 2.06 9.77
CA GLU A 40 0.83 2.23 10.91
C GLU A 40 1.67 0.96 11.17
N ARG A 41 1.04 -0.23 11.12
CA ARG A 41 1.74 -1.51 11.30
C ARG A 41 2.79 -1.76 10.22
N ASP A 42 2.51 -1.31 8.99
CA ASP A 42 3.41 -1.50 7.85
C ASP A 42 4.54 -0.46 7.78
N LEU A 43 4.41 0.66 8.49
CA LEU A 43 5.31 1.82 8.37
C LEU A 43 6.79 1.45 8.52
N LYS A 44 7.13 0.63 9.52
CA LYS A 44 8.53 0.20 9.74
C LYS A 44 9.11 -0.56 8.55
N ASN A 45 8.29 -1.34 7.83
CA ASN A 45 8.73 -2.07 6.66
C ASN A 45 8.75 -1.17 5.41
N LEU A 46 7.77 -0.27 5.27
CA LEU A 46 7.73 0.73 4.20
C LEU A 46 8.96 1.65 4.20
N GLU A 47 9.45 2.04 5.38
CA GLU A 47 10.65 2.90 5.50
C GLU A 47 11.89 2.30 4.81
N LYS A 48 12.01 0.96 4.75
CA LYS A 48 13.08 0.27 3.99
C LYS A 48 13.08 0.61 2.49
N TYR A 49 11.91 0.98 1.96
CA TYR A 49 11.70 1.28 0.54
C TYR A 49 11.50 2.76 0.24
N LYS A 50 11.53 3.64 1.25
CA LYS A 50 11.23 5.07 1.13
C LYS A 50 11.99 5.76 0.00
N THR A 51 13.31 5.56 -0.07
CA THR A 51 14.13 6.14 -1.15
C THR A 51 13.67 5.68 -2.54
N LYS A 52 13.29 4.40 -2.68
CA LYS A 52 12.79 3.84 -3.94
C LYS A 52 11.40 4.41 -4.29
N ILE A 53 10.51 4.50 -3.31
CA ILE A 53 9.17 5.10 -3.45
C ILE A 53 9.29 6.56 -3.91
N MET A 54 10.14 7.35 -3.26
CA MET A 54 10.39 8.75 -3.63
C MET A 54 11.01 8.89 -5.03
N ASN A 55 11.92 7.98 -5.41
CA ASN A 55 12.48 7.95 -6.76
C ASN A 55 11.42 7.68 -7.83
N VAL A 56 10.52 6.72 -7.60
CA VAL A 56 9.42 6.43 -8.52
C VAL A 56 8.47 7.61 -8.60
N SER A 57 8.07 8.17 -7.46
CA SER A 57 7.22 9.36 -7.38
C SER A 57 7.76 10.52 -8.23
N ARG A 58 9.05 10.84 -8.10
CA ARG A 58 9.69 11.89 -8.93
C ARG A 58 9.65 11.60 -10.42
N LYS A 59 9.80 10.32 -10.81
CA LYS A 59 9.82 9.91 -12.22
C LYS A 59 8.43 9.89 -12.85
N THR A 60 7.41 9.52 -12.08
CA THR A 60 6.06 9.31 -12.61
C THR A 60 5.13 10.48 -12.35
N GLY A 61 5.42 11.33 -11.36
CA GLY A 61 4.54 12.39 -10.87
C GLY A 61 3.45 11.90 -9.91
N ILE A 62 3.46 10.63 -9.51
CA ILE A 62 2.49 10.05 -8.58
C ILE A 62 2.88 10.37 -7.14
N ASP A 63 1.91 10.69 -6.28
CA ASP A 63 2.13 10.93 -4.86
C ASP A 63 2.86 9.74 -4.19
N PRO A 64 3.97 9.96 -3.47
CA PRO A 64 4.69 8.87 -2.81
C PRO A 64 3.84 8.16 -1.74
N ALA A 65 2.91 8.84 -1.07
CA ALA A 65 2.00 8.24 -0.11
C ALA A 65 1.01 7.30 -0.78
N LEU A 66 0.54 7.61 -1.99
CA LEU A 66 -0.30 6.70 -2.76
C LEU A 66 0.47 5.43 -3.16
N ILE A 67 1.72 5.57 -3.59
CA ILE A 67 2.59 4.43 -3.90
C ILE A 67 2.80 3.56 -2.65
N ALA A 68 3.06 4.17 -1.50
CA ALA A 68 3.25 3.46 -0.23
C ALA A 68 1.98 2.74 0.22
N ALA A 69 0.82 3.38 0.09
CA ALA A 69 -0.48 2.80 0.44
C ALA A 69 -0.79 1.54 -0.39
N ILE A 70 -0.50 1.56 -1.70
CA ILE A 70 -0.63 0.37 -2.56
C ILE A 70 0.31 -0.75 -2.07
N ILE A 71 1.57 -0.43 -1.76
CA ILE A 71 2.53 -1.44 -1.28
C ILE A 71 2.09 -2.06 0.06
N SER A 72 1.54 -1.25 0.97
CA SER A 72 0.94 -1.71 2.24
C SER A 72 -0.18 -2.70 1.95
N ARG A 73 -1.17 -2.29 1.14
CA ARG A 73 -2.32 -3.13 0.82
C ARG A 73 -1.97 -4.43 0.12
N GLU A 74 -1.04 -4.39 -0.85
CA GLU A 74 -0.75 -5.56 -1.69
C GLU A 74 0.14 -6.60 -1.00
N SER A 75 0.99 -6.19 -0.05
CA SER A 75 2.03 -7.09 0.45
C SER A 75 2.46 -6.88 1.89
N HIS A 76 1.84 -5.95 2.62
CA HIS A 76 2.34 -5.46 3.91
C HIS A 76 3.82 -5.10 3.83
N ALA A 77 4.17 -4.34 2.79
CA ALA A 77 5.56 -4.00 2.46
C ALA A 77 6.49 -5.21 2.40
N GLY A 78 6.00 -6.29 1.79
CA GLY A 78 6.74 -7.51 1.52
C GLY A 78 6.71 -8.57 2.61
N THR A 79 6.07 -8.33 3.77
CA THR A 79 6.07 -9.31 4.88
C THR A 79 5.24 -10.56 4.59
N LEU A 80 4.25 -10.46 3.70
CA LEU A 80 3.44 -11.62 3.28
C LEU A 80 4.06 -12.42 2.12
N LEU A 81 5.17 -11.95 1.54
CA LEU A 81 5.73 -12.53 0.32
C LEU A 81 6.76 -13.62 0.61
N LYS A 82 6.79 -14.66 -0.24
CA LYS A 82 7.84 -15.67 -0.26
C LYS A 82 8.71 -15.47 -1.48
N ASN A 83 9.94 -14.99 -1.28
CA ASN A 83 10.87 -14.63 -2.37
C ASN A 83 10.26 -13.67 -3.41
N GLY A 84 9.43 -12.73 -2.93
CA GLY A 84 8.73 -11.75 -3.78
C GLY A 84 7.42 -12.24 -4.38
N TRP A 85 7.08 -13.52 -4.24
CA TRP A 85 5.82 -14.09 -4.73
C TRP A 85 4.73 -14.06 -3.66
N GLY A 86 3.53 -13.64 -4.07
CA GLY A 86 2.29 -13.73 -3.31
C GLY A 86 1.15 -14.21 -4.21
N ASP A 87 -0.10 -14.02 -3.79
CA ASP A 87 -1.31 -14.43 -4.51
C ASP A 87 -1.21 -15.83 -5.16
N HIS A 88 -0.89 -16.84 -4.36
CA HIS A 88 -0.74 -18.23 -4.83
C HIS A 88 0.28 -18.43 -5.98
N GLY A 89 1.26 -17.52 -6.11
CA GLY A 89 2.27 -17.54 -7.17
C GLY A 89 1.93 -16.68 -8.39
N ASN A 90 0.81 -15.95 -8.38
CA ASN A 90 0.36 -15.15 -9.52
C ASN A 90 0.85 -13.71 -9.47
N GLY A 91 1.15 -13.20 -8.27
CA GLY A 91 1.60 -11.83 -8.03
C GLY A 91 3.08 -11.76 -7.68
N PHE A 92 3.80 -10.81 -8.27
CA PHE A 92 5.22 -10.59 -7.99
C PHE A 92 5.55 -9.16 -7.49
N GLY A 93 6.42 -9.09 -6.49
CA GLY A 93 6.99 -7.86 -5.95
C GLY A 93 6.09 -7.09 -4.99
N LEU A 94 6.56 -5.93 -4.53
CA LEU A 94 5.90 -5.11 -3.49
C LEU A 94 4.50 -4.61 -3.86
N LYS A 95 4.18 -4.54 -5.16
CA LYS A 95 2.88 -4.12 -5.67
C LYS A 95 2.08 -5.27 -6.31
N GLN A 96 2.52 -6.52 -6.12
CA GLN A 96 1.87 -7.73 -6.62
C GLN A 96 1.42 -7.63 -8.09
N VAL A 97 2.37 -7.35 -8.99
CA VAL A 97 2.07 -7.31 -10.44
C VAL A 97 1.70 -8.72 -10.90
N LYS A 98 0.53 -8.84 -11.56
CA LYS A 98 0.04 -10.11 -12.10
C LYS A 98 0.98 -10.63 -13.19
N MET A 99 1.40 -11.89 -13.07
CA MET A 99 2.32 -12.55 -13.99
C MET A 99 1.64 -13.56 -14.93
N LEU A 100 0.40 -13.97 -14.62
CA LEU A 100 -0.39 -14.86 -15.49
C LEU A 100 -1.40 -14.04 -16.29
N TYR A 101 -1.34 -14.18 -17.63
CA TYR A 101 -2.33 -13.63 -18.56
C TYR A 101 -3.56 -14.53 -18.60
#